data_AF-A0A960PUJ7-F1
#
_entry.id   AF-A0A960PUJ7-F1
#
_cell.length_a   1.000
_cell.length_b   1.000
_cell.length_c   1.000
_cell.angle_alpha   90.00
_cell.angle_beta   90.00
_cell.angle_gamma   90.00
#
_symmetry.space_group_name_H-M   'P 1'
#
loop_
_entity.id
_entity.type
_entity.pdbx_description
1 polymer ?
#
loop_
_entity_poly.entity_id
_entity_poly.type
_entity_poly.pdbx_seq_one_letter_code
_entity_poly.pdbx_strand_id
1 'polypeptide(L)'
;SIGQNDVAATPLQMALVAAGIANDGEILEPYLVQTIRDGEGDLVMQAERTQWKRAVSPQTAATMRDAMREVVANGSATRLQIDGVDVGAKTGTAQFGPSAPLRSHAWTIAWAGLPGQAPTLAVAVIVEGQDGASEQTGGRVAAPIAKLVIEQALQPMPEPPATTTGTTTTTAGN
;
A
#
# COMPACT_ATOMS: atom_id res chain seq x y z
N SER A 1 19.70 9.83 9.08
CA SER A 1 19.39 10.39 7.75
C SER A 1 17.87 10.56 7.66
N ILE A 2 17.39 11.67 7.09
CA ILE A 2 15.94 12.01 7.01
C ILE A 2 15.36 11.87 5.59
N GLY A 3 16.08 11.22 4.67
CA GLY A 3 15.61 11.05 3.28
C GLY A 3 15.62 12.33 2.44
N GLN A 4 16.56 13.25 2.72
CA GLN A 4 16.84 14.41 1.86
C GLN A 4 18.09 14.12 1.00
N ASN A 5 18.20 14.81 -0.14
CA ASN A 5 19.26 14.68 -1.17
C ASN A 5 19.12 13.42 -2.06
N ASP A 6 20.22 12.71 -2.33
CA ASP A 6 20.38 11.71 -3.40
C ASP A 6 19.75 10.32 -3.14
N VAL A 7 18.84 10.18 -2.16
CA VAL A 7 18.12 8.93 -1.94
C VAL A 7 16.85 8.92 -2.81
N ALA A 8 17.02 8.58 -4.07
CA ALA A 8 15.91 8.30 -4.97
C ALA A 8 15.33 6.91 -4.66
N ALA A 9 14.04 6.86 -4.32
CA ALA A 9 13.30 5.61 -4.18
C ALA A 9 12.02 5.67 -5.01
N THR A 10 11.67 4.57 -5.67
CA THR A 10 10.40 4.49 -6.40
C THR A 10 9.24 4.28 -5.42
N PRO A 11 8.00 4.66 -5.79
CA PRO A 11 6.83 4.34 -4.98
C PRO A 11 6.69 2.84 -4.69
N LEU A 12 7.04 1.98 -5.66
CA LEU A 12 7.02 0.53 -5.46
C LEU A 12 8.03 0.08 -4.38
N GLN A 13 9.26 0.59 -4.40
CA GLN A 13 10.25 0.29 -3.37
C GLN A 13 9.77 0.74 -1.98
N MET A 14 9.15 1.92 -1.90
CA MET A 14 8.62 2.45 -0.65
C MET A 14 7.38 1.68 -0.15
N ALA A 15 6.56 1.15 -1.07
CA ALA A 15 5.48 0.23 -0.72
C ALA A 15 6.02 -1.09 -0.17
N LEU A 16 7.11 -1.63 -0.75
CA LEU A 16 7.79 -2.81 -0.23
C LEU A 16 8.40 -2.61 1.16
N VAL A 17 8.86 -1.39 1.48
CA VAL A 17 9.31 -1.06 2.85
C VAL A 17 8.15 -1.20 3.82
N ALA A 18 6.99 -0.60 3.53
CA ALA A 18 5.81 -0.74 4.38
C ALA A 18 5.33 -2.20 4.46
N ALA A 19 5.31 -2.92 3.34
CA ALA A 19 4.95 -4.34 3.28
C ALA A 19 5.89 -5.21 4.11
N GLY A 20 7.20 -4.95 4.09
CA GLY A 20 8.17 -5.67 4.90
C GLY A 20 7.92 -5.49 6.40
N ILE A 21 7.62 -4.28 6.85
CA ILE A 21 7.28 -4.01 8.25
C ILE A 21 5.94 -4.67 8.64
N ALA A 22 4.96 -4.64 7.75
CA ALA A 22 3.68 -5.33 7.92
C ALA A 22 3.86 -6.86 8.06
N ASN A 23 4.74 -7.44 7.25
CA ASN A 23 4.96 -8.88 7.12
C ASN A 23 6.17 -9.35 7.95
N ASP A 24 6.23 -8.95 9.22
CA ASP A 24 7.23 -9.40 10.21
C ASP A 24 8.71 -9.29 9.78
N GLY A 25 9.01 -8.30 8.94
CA GLY A 25 10.35 -8.00 8.43
C GLY A 25 10.70 -8.71 7.12
N GLU A 26 9.81 -9.54 6.58
CA GLU A 26 9.99 -10.23 5.31
C GLU A 26 9.46 -9.42 4.13
N ILE A 27 10.35 -9.16 3.17
CA ILE A 27 9.99 -8.56 1.88
C ILE A 27 9.83 -9.70 0.88
N LEU A 28 8.64 -9.79 0.31
CA LEU A 28 8.31 -10.74 -0.74
C LEU A 28 8.74 -10.19 -2.10
N GLU A 29 8.95 -11.08 -3.05
CA GLU A 29 9.12 -10.69 -4.45
C GLU A 29 7.79 -10.15 -4.99
N PRO A 30 7.73 -8.86 -5.41
CA PRO A 30 6.50 -8.32 -5.98
C PRO A 30 6.25 -8.89 -7.37
N TYR A 31 5.00 -9.24 -7.66
CA TYR A 31 4.56 -9.62 -9.00
C TYR A 31 3.31 -8.84 -9.39
N LEU A 32 3.20 -8.51 -10.68
CA LEU A 32 2.02 -7.87 -11.26
C LEU A 32 1.13 -8.90 -11.99
N VAL A 33 1.76 -9.90 -12.62
CA VAL A 33 1.07 -10.94 -13.38
C VAL A 33 0.87 -12.15 -12.47
N GLN A 34 -0.38 -12.43 -12.09
CA GLN A 34 -0.71 -13.59 -11.26
C GLN A 34 -0.73 -14.89 -12.05
N THR A 35 -1.21 -14.86 -13.30
CA THR A 35 -1.40 -16.05 -14.13
C THR A 35 -1.24 -15.71 -15.59
N ILE A 36 -0.58 -16.58 -16.35
CA ILE A 36 -0.54 -16.58 -17.82
C ILE A 36 -1.15 -17.90 -18.29
N ARG A 37 -2.07 -17.81 -19.25
CA ARG A 37 -2.68 -18.95 -19.94
C ARG A 37 -2.45 -18.81 -21.45
N ASP A 38 -2.36 -19.93 -22.15
CA ASP A 38 -2.25 -19.95 -23.60
C ASP A 38 -3.62 -19.79 -24.30
N GLY A 39 -3.64 -19.97 -25.62
CA GLY A 39 -4.84 -19.82 -26.44
C GLY A 39 -5.90 -20.89 -26.18
N GLU A 40 -5.49 -22.07 -25.70
CA GLU A 40 -6.36 -23.15 -25.27
C GLU A 40 -6.86 -22.98 -23.82
N GLY A 41 -6.27 -22.06 -23.06
CA GLY A 41 -6.62 -21.78 -21.67
C GLY A 41 -5.78 -22.57 -20.65
N ASP A 42 -4.78 -23.31 -21.11
CA ASP A 42 -3.89 -24.10 -20.27
C ASP A 42 -2.93 -23.18 -19.50
N LEU A 43 -2.58 -23.61 -18.28
CA LEU A 43 -1.74 -22.81 -17.40
C LEU A 43 -0.28 -22.83 -17.88
N VAL A 44 0.24 -21.65 -18.23
CA VAL A 44 1.64 -21.47 -18.65
C VAL A 44 2.51 -21.01 -17.48
N MET A 45 1.99 -20.10 -16.66
CA MET A 45 2.70 -19.54 -15.51
C MET A 45 1.70 -19.15 -14.42
N GLN A 46 2.06 -19.42 -13.17
CA GLN A 46 1.37 -18.89 -12.00
C GLN A 46 2.41 -18.28 -11.07
N ALA A 47 2.14 -17.06 -10.58
CA ALA A 47 3.02 -16.42 -9.61
C ALA A 47 2.91 -17.11 -8.25
N GLU A 48 4.05 -17.33 -7.61
CA GLU A 48 4.11 -17.90 -6.26
C GLU A 48 4.55 -16.85 -5.24
N ARG A 49 4.16 -17.08 -3.98
CA ARG A 49 4.56 -16.22 -2.88
C ARG A 49 5.98 -16.57 -2.45
N THR A 50 6.96 -15.89 -3.03
CA THR A 50 8.38 -16.12 -2.75
C THR A 50 8.95 -15.02 -1.83
N GLN A 51 9.66 -15.43 -0.78
CA GLN A 51 10.42 -14.50 0.04
C GLN A 51 11.65 -14.01 -0.74
N TRP A 52 11.75 -12.71 -0.97
CA TRP A 52 12.94 -12.14 -1.59
C TRP A 52 14.07 -11.96 -0.57
N LYS A 53 13.77 -11.35 0.59
CA LYS A 53 14.72 -11.18 1.69
C LYS A 53 14.03 -10.88 3.02
N ARG A 54 14.77 -11.02 4.11
CA ARG A 54 14.38 -10.49 5.43
C ARG A 54 15.19 -9.22 5.74
N ALA A 55 14.49 -8.10 5.90
CA ALA A 55 15.11 -6.81 6.17
C ALA A 55 15.39 -6.61 7.67
N VAL A 56 14.49 -7.08 8.54
CA VAL A 56 14.58 -6.97 10.00
C VAL A 56 14.01 -8.22 10.68
N SER A 57 14.25 -8.39 11.97
CA SER A 57 13.60 -9.46 12.75
C SER A 57 12.11 -9.17 12.98
N PRO A 58 11.30 -10.20 13.27
CA PRO A 58 9.89 -10.02 13.62
C PRO A 58 9.68 -9.08 14.81
N GLN A 59 10.56 -9.14 15.82
CA GLN A 59 10.49 -8.27 17.00
C GLN A 59 10.74 -6.80 16.65
N THR A 60 11.71 -6.54 15.77
CA THR A 60 11.98 -5.19 15.26
C THR A 60 10.83 -4.70 14.38
N ALA A 61 10.27 -5.56 13.52
CA ALA A 61 9.11 -5.22 12.71
C ALA A 61 7.88 -4.89 13.56
N ALA A 62 7.61 -5.66 14.62
CA ALA A 62 6.53 -5.38 15.57
C ALA A 62 6.71 -4.02 16.24
N THR A 63 7.91 -3.72 16.74
CA THR A 63 8.24 -2.41 17.33
C THR A 63 8.02 -1.27 16.32
N MET A 64 8.41 -1.49 15.05
CA MET A 64 8.20 -0.50 14.00
C MET A 64 6.72 -0.33 13.64
N ARG A 65 5.91 -1.40 13.65
CA ARG A 65 4.45 -1.29 13.47
C ARG A 65 3.85 -0.42 14.57
N ASP A 66 4.21 -0.65 15.82
CA ASP A 66 3.69 0.17 16.94
C ASP A 66 4.11 1.64 16.80
N ALA A 67 5.36 1.91 16.43
CA ALA A 67 5.82 3.27 16.17
C ALA A 67 5.07 3.93 15.00
N MET A 68 4.82 3.19 13.91
CA MET A 68 4.05 3.67 12.76
C MET A 68 2.57 3.92 13.09
N ARG A 69 1.98 3.09 13.95
CA ARG A 69 0.63 3.28 14.48
C ARG A 69 0.55 4.56 15.31
N GLU A 70 1.56 4.83 16.15
CA GLU A 70 1.63 6.05 16.96
C GLU A 70 1.70 7.32 16.11
N VAL A 71 2.40 7.27 14.96
CA VAL A 71 2.43 8.39 14.01
C VAL A 71 1.04 8.70 13.43
N VAL A 72 0.18 7.69 13.28
CA VAL A 72 -1.22 7.87 12.88
C VAL A 72 -2.09 8.30 14.06
N ALA A 73 -1.85 7.77 15.25
CA ALA A 73 -2.64 8.12 16.43
C ALA A 73 -2.43 9.59 16.86
N ASN A 74 -1.17 10.00 16.97
CA ASN A 74 -0.79 11.26 17.64
C ASN A 74 0.26 12.07 16.86
N GLY A 75 0.67 11.62 15.67
CA GLY A 75 1.78 12.20 14.92
C GLY A 75 1.38 12.98 13.66
N SER A 76 2.30 12.98 12.69
CA SER A 76 2.14 13.71 11.43
C SER A 76 1.14 13.06 10.47
N ALA A 77 0.74 11.81 10.70
CA ALA A 77 -0.16 11.04 9.84
C ALA A 77 -1.59 10.94 10.41
N THR A 78 -2.02 11.81 11.32
CA THR A 78 -3.37 11.75 11.92
C THR A 78 -4.52 11.72 10.93
N ARG A 79 -4.34 12.29 9.72
CA ARG A 79 -5.33 12.23 8.64
C ARG A 79 -5.54 10.83 8.05
N LEU A 80 -4.74 9.85 8.43
CA LEU A 80 -4.87 8.43 8.05
C LEU A 80 -5.71 7.61 9.03
N GLN A 81 -6.23 8.19 10.11
CA GLN A 81 -7.17 7.50 10.99
C GLN A 81 -8.43 7.10 10.23
N ILE A 82 -8.75 5.80 10.26
CA ILE A 82 -9.91 5.18 9.61
C ILE A 82 -10.59 4.29 10.64
N ASP A 83 -11.90 4.48 10.81
CA ASP A 83 -12.67 3.69 11.76
C ASP A 83 -12.73 2.22 11.33
N GLY A 84 -12.48 1.31 12.28
CA GLY A 84 -12.50 -0.13 12.01
C GLY A 84 -11.32 -0.66 11.20
N VAL A 85 -10.28 0.16 10.96
CA VAL A 85 -9.06 -0.24 10.26
C VAL A 85 -7.85 -0.07 11.18
N ASP A 86 -7.02 -1.10 11.22
CA ASP A 86 -5.70 -1.03 11.80
C ASP A 86 -4.72 -0.47 10.77
N VAL A 87 -4.13 0.69 11.06
CA VAL A 87 -3.23 1.39 10.14
C VAL A 87 -2.01 1.94 10.87
N GLY A 88 -0.85 1.77 10.26
CA GLY A 88 0.38 2.45 10.64
C GLY A 88 1.02 3.11 9.44
N ALA A 89 1.59 4.30 9.62
CA ALA A 89 2.11 5.09 8.52
C ALA A 89 3.31 5.94 8.90
N LYS A 90 3.98 6.46 7.86
CA LYS A 90 4.96 7.52 8.01
C LYS A 90 4.84 8.52 6.88
N THR A 91 4.89 9.80 7.22
CA THR A 91 4.92 10.91 6.25
C THR A 91 6.35 11.34 5.94
N GLY A 92 6.55 11.86 4.73
CA GLY A 92 7.79 12.52 4.31
C GLY A 92 7.49 13.80 3.54
N THR A 93 8.40 14.78 3.66
CA THR A 93 8.41 15.99 2.85
C THR A 93 9.83 16.14 2.29
N ALA A 94 10.01 15.84 1.01
CA ALA A 94 11.31 15.94 0.35
C ALA A 94 11.40 17.26 -0.42
N GLN A 95 12.36 18.12 -0.08
CA GLN A 95 12.53 19.41 -0.77
C GLN A 95 13.24 19.20 -2.10
N PHE A 96 12.88 19.97 -3.13
CA PHE A 96 13.55 19.91 -4.42
C PHE A 96 13.58 21.28 -5.12
N GLY A 97 14.56 21.47 -6.00
CA GLY A 97 14.70 22.69 -6.78
C GLY A 97 15.38 23.85 -6.03
N PRO A 98 15.26 25.09 -6.53
CA PRO A 98 15.88 26.27 -5.93
C PRO A 98 15.30 26.59 -4.54
N SER A 99 16.05 27.34 -3.73
CA SER A 99 15.66 27.71 -2.36
C SER A 99 14.43 28.63 -2.28
N ALA A 100 14.05 29.26 -3.38
CA ALA A 100 12.84 30.09 -3.49
C ALA A 100 12.27 30.06 -4.93
N PRO A 101 10.95 29.87 -5.11
CA PRO A 101 10.02 29.40 -4.10
C PRO A 101 10.37 27.97 -3.65
N LEU A 102 10.25 27.69 -2.35
CA LEU A 102 10.45 26.34 -1.83
C LEU A 102 9.43 25.40 -2.49
N ARG A 103 9.88 24.23 -2.95
CA ARG A 103 9.01 23.19 -3.48
C ARG A 103 9.32 21.86 -2.83
N SER A 104 8.32 20.98 -2.74
CA SER A 104 8.49 19.66 -2.14
C SER A 104 7.67 18.56 -2.82
N HIS A 105 8.15 17.33 -2.68
CA HIS A 105 7.36 16.12 -2.89
C HIS A 105 6.76 15.69 -1.55
N ALA A 106 5.45 15.47 -1.52
CA ALA A 106 4.72 14.97 -0.37
C ALA A 106 4.68 13.43 -0.45
N TRP A 107 5.17 12.77 0.59
CA TRP A 107 5.20 11.31 0.68
C TRP A 107 4.37 10.80 1.83
N THR A 108 3.75 9.64 1.63
CA THR A 108 3.19 8.82 2.70
C THR A 108 3.32 7.35 2.34
N ILE A 109 3.87 6.56 3.26
CA ILE A 109 3.78 5.09 3.20
C ILE A 109 2.93 4.61 4.36
N ALA A 110 2.17 3.54 4.13
CA ALA A 110 1.31 2.95 5.13
C ALA A 110 1.20 1.43 4.94
N TRP A 111 0.95 0.73 6.03
CA TRP A 111 0.36 -0.60 6.02
C TRP A 111 -1.03 -0.54 6.65
N ALA A 112 -1.92 -1.43 6.25
CA ALA A 112 -3.27 -1.49 6.80
C ALA A 112 -3.82 -2.93 6.83
N GLY A 113 -4.77 -3.15 7.74
CA GLY A 113 -5.51 -4.40 7.89
C GLY A 113 -6.71 -4.24 8.81
N LEU A 114 -7.38 -5.34 9.11
CA LEU A 114 -8.46 -5.36 10.09
C LEU A 114 -7.88 -5.43 11.52
N PRO A 115 -8.51 -4.77 12.51
CA PRO A 115 -8.08 -4.83 13.91
C PRO A 115 -7.92 -6.28 14.40
N GLY A 116 -6.75 -6.56 15.00
CA GLY A 116 -6.42 -7.89 15.52
C GLY A 116 -6.05 -8.93 14.47
N GLN A 117 -5.93 -8.55 13.19
CA GLN A 117 -5.48 -9.42 12.11
C GLN A 117 -4.13 -8.96 11.55
N ALA A 118 -3.45 -9.86 10.83
CA ALA A 118 -2.25 -9.48 10.10
C ALA A 118 -2.60 -8.42 9.03
N PRO A 119 -1.78 -7.34 8.87
CA PRO A 119 -2.02 -6.38 7.81
C PRO A 119 -1.93 -7.05 6.43
N THR A 120 -2.86 -6.71 5.55
CA THR A 120 -2.98 -7.29 4.20
C THR A 120 -2.66 -6.31 3.09
N LEU A 121 -2.50 -5.02 3.43
CA LEU A 121 -2.31 -3.94 2.47
C LEU A 121 -1.07 -3.12 2.81
N ALA A 122 -0.33 -2.73 1.77
CA ALA A 122 0.73 -1.73 1.84
C ALA A 122 0.52 -0.69 0.74
N VAL A 123 0.69 0.59 1.09
CA VAL A 123 0.43 1.73 0.20
C VAL A 123 1.62 2.68 0.25
N ALA A 124 2.00 3.22 -0.91
CA ALA A 124 2.90 4.36 -1.02
C ALA A 124 2.27 5.41 -1.93
N VAL A 125 2.18 6.64 -1.44
CA VAL A 125 1.69 7.80 -2.20
C VAL A 125 2.80 8.84 -2.25
N ILE A 126 3.05 9.33 -3.46
CA ILE A 126 3.85 10.53 -3.72
C ILE A 126 2.96 11.54 -4.44
N VAL A 127 3.01 12.80 -4.01
CA VAL A 127 2.48 13.94 -4.76
C VAL A 127 3.63 14.89 -5.03
N GLU A 128 3.94 15.05 -6.30
CA GLU A 128 5.12 15.78 -6.73
C GLU A 128 4.86 17.27 -6.85
N GLY A 129 5.93 18.06 -6.73
CA GLY A 129 5.91 19.41 -7.26
C GLY A 129 5.11 20.44 -6.46
N GLN A 130 4.84 20.20 -5.18
CA GLN A 130 4.01 21.05 -4.34
C GLN A 130 4.72 22.34 -3.93
N ASP A 131 3.98 23.43 -3.84
CA ASP A 131 4.49 24.69 -3.32
C ASP A 131 4.69 24.62 -1.81
N GLY A 132 5.81 25.18 -1.36
CA GLY A 132 6.27 25.15 0.02
C GLY A 132 6.89 23.81 0.43
N ALA A 133 7.54 23.84 1.59
CA ALA A 133 8.09 22.67 2.24
C ALA A 133 7.90 22.79 3.75
N SER A 134 6.95 22.03 4.30
CA SER A 134 6.74 21.93 5.74
C SER A 134 6.72 20.47 6.15
N GLU A 135 7.07 20.17 7.39
CA GLU A 135 7.00 18.79 7.90
C GLU A 135 5.60 18.16 7.76
N GLN A 136 4.57 19.00 7.68
CA GLN A 136 3.18 18.58 7.51
C GLN A 136 2.77 18.33 6.06
N THR A 137 3.56 18.68 5.04
CA THR A 137 3.13 18.55 3.63
C THR A 137 2.77 17.10 3.28
N GLY A 138 3.60 16.12 3.65
CA GLY A 138 3.28 14.70 3.50
C GLY A 138 1.95 14.31 4.18
N GLY A 139 1.75 14.74 5.42
CA GLY A 139 0.54 14.45 6.19
C GLY A 139 -0.71 15.24 5.77
N ARG A 140 -0.55 16.36 5.05
CA ARG A 140 -1.65 17.22 4.61
C ARG A 140 -2.08 16.92 3.17
N VAL A 141 -1.17 16.42 2.35
CA VAL A 141 -1.40 16.18 0.91
C VAL A 141 -1.46 14.68 0.58
N ALA A 142 -0.43 13.92 0.94
CA ALA A 142 -0.35 12.50 0.55
C ALA A 142 -1.17 11.57 1.48
N ALA A 143 -1.22 11.85 2.78
CA ALA A 143 -1.96 11.02 3.74
C ALA A 143 -3.47 10.91 3.44
N PRO A 144 -4.20 11.99 3.07
CA PRO A 144 -5.61 11.87 2.67
C PRO A 144 -5.82 10.97 1.44
N ILE A 145 -4.90 10.98 0.48
CA ILE A 145 -4.97 10.10 -0.71
C ILE A 145 -4.76 8.65 -0.29
N ALA A 146 -3.75 8.39 0.55
CA ALA A 146 -3.50 7.05 1.08
C ALA A 146 -4.72 6.54 1.88
N LYS A 147 -5.39 7.40 2.64
CA LYS A 147 -6.63 7.06 3.35
C LYS A 147 -7.72 6.56 2.41
N LEU A 148 -8.02 7.30 1.34
CA LEU A 148 -9.04 6.90 0.36
C LEU A 148 -8.71 5.55 -0.30
N VAL A 149 -7.43 5.31 -0.64
CA VAL A 149 -6.98 4.04 -1.21
C VAL A 149 -7.20 2.90 -0.22
N ILE A 150 -6.83 3.08 1.05
CA ILE A 150 -6.99 2.06 2.09
C ILE A 150 -8.47 1.78 2.36
N GLU A 151 -9.29 2.83 2.52
CA GLU A 151 -10.74 2.69 2.73
C GLU A 151 -11.37 1.89 1.59
N GLN A 152 -11.02 2.19 0.34
CA GLN A 152 -11.56 1.48 -0.81
C GLN A 152 -11.06 0.04 -0.93
N ALA A 153 -9.77 -0.20 -0.67
CA ALA A 153 -9.15 -1.52 -0.79
C ALA A 153 -9.60 -2.51 0.29
N LEU A 154 -10.02 -2.02 1.46
CA LEU A 154 -10.52 -2.85 2.55
C LEU A 154 -12.04 -2.99 2.57
N GLN A 155 -12.77 -2.37 1.63
CA GLN A 155 -14.19 -2.70 1.45
C GLN A 155 -14.34 -4.15 0.95
N PRO A 156 -15.39 -4.86 1.38
CA PRO A 156 -15.74 -6.14 0.76
C PRO A 156 -15.88 -5.92 -0.75
N MET A 157 -15.19 -6.72 -1.57
CA MET A 157 -15.41 -6.66 -3.01
C MET A 157 -16.89 -6.98 -3.28
N PRO A 158 -17.58 -6.22 -4.16
CA PRO A 158 -18.90 -6.62 -4.60
C PRO A 158 -18.80 -8.02 -5.20
N GLU A 159 -19.74 -8.90 -4.84
CA GLU A 159 -19.77 -10.24 -5.42
C GLU A 159 -19.77 -10.14 -6.96
N PRO A 160 -18.99 -10.97 -7.66
CA PRO A 160 -19.09 -11.03 -9.11
C PRO A 160 -20.54 -11.31 -9.50
N PRO A 161 -21.07 -10.68 -10.57
CA PRO A 161 -22.42 -10.97 -11.01
C PRO A 161 -22.57 -12.47 -11.24
N ALA A 162 -23.59 -13.07 -10.61
CA ALA A 162 -23.86 -14.49 -10.71
C ALA A 162 -23.88 -14.91 -12.18
N THR A 163 -23.06 -15.90 -12.52
CA THR A 163 -23.06 -16.48 -13.87
C THR A 163 -24.45 -17.05 -14.11
N THR A 164 -25.25 -16.37 -14.93
CA THR A 164 -26.55 -16.89 -15.33
C THR A 164 -26.30 -18.07 -16.26
N THR A 165 -26.27 -19.27 -15.71
CA THR A 165 -26.23 -20.49 -16.51
C THR A 165 -27.58 -20.61 -17.21
N GLY A 166 -27.61 -20.21 -18.48
CA GLY A 166 -28.77 -20.38 -19.34
C GLY A 166 -29.15 -21.86 -19.38
N THR A 167 -30.27 -22.21 -18.75
CA THR A 167 -30.83 -23.56 -18.84
C THR A 167 -31.54 -23.67 -20.18
N THR A 168 -30.87 -24.23 -21.17
CA THR A 168 -31.49 -24.60 -22.45
C THR A 168 -32.47 -25.76 -22.17
N THR A 169 -33.75 -25.44 -22.05
CA THR A 169 -34.80 -26.48 -22.00
C THR A 169 -35.03 -26.97 -23.41
N THR A 170 -34.46 -28.12 -23.75
CA THR A 170 -34.78 -28.87 -24.97
C THR A 170 -36.15 -29.53 -24.77
N THR A 171 -37.19 -28.95 -25.37
CA THR A 171 -38.49 -29.61 -25.51
C THR A 171 -38.39 -30.64 -26.63
N ALA A 172 -38.35 -31.93 -26.27
CA ALA A 172 -38.57 -33.03 -27.21
C ALA A 172 -40.06 -33.05 -27.59
N GLY A 173 -40.35 -32.78 -28.86
CA GLY A 173 -41.68 -32.96 -29.45
C GLY A 173 -41.90 -34.41 -29.86
N ASN A 174 -43.10 -34.92 -29.55
CA ASN A 174 -43.71 -36.09 -30.18
C ASN A 174 -44.42 -35.65 -31.47
#